data_AF-A0A936DWK0-F1
#
_entry.id   AF-A0A936DWK0-F1
#
_cell.length_a   1.000
_cell.length_b   1.000
_cell.length_c   1.000
_cell.angle_alpha   90.00
_cell.angle_beta   90.00
_cell.angle_gamma   90.00
#
_symmetry.space_group_name_H-M   'P 1'
#
loop_
_entity.id
_entity.type
_entity.pdbx_description
1 polymer ?
#
loop_
_entity_poly.entity_id
_entity_poly.type
_entity_poly.pdbx_seq_one_letter_code
_entity_poly.pdbx_strand_id
1 'polypeptide(L)'
;MKILIVDDEEAARYGMSRALRNYTIAEAASVDEARRRVSAEKPDLIILDINLPGMSGLEYLKELSTQGDGTAGHDDHRPWLRKEQQSRRSKAELMTILPNRSRSMIFG
;
A
#
# COMPACT_ATOMS: atom_id res chain seq x y z
N MET A 1 -10.00 18.92 -1.77
CA MET A 1 -9.14 17.78 -1.44
C MET A 1 -8.14 17.59 -2.57
N LYS A 2 -6.86 17.77 -2.29
CA LYS A 2 -5.75 17.62 -3.22
C LYS A 2 -5.01 16.30 -2.95
N ILE A 3 -4.75 15.54 -4.00
CA ILE A 3 -4.10 14.24 -3.94
C ILE A 3 -2.78 14.32 -4.70
N LEU A 4 -1.68 13.91 -4.07
CA LEU A 4 -0.38 13.73 -4.73
C LEU A 4 -0.19 12.25 -5.07
N ILE A 5 0.06 11.94 -6.34
CA ILE A 5 0.38 10.59 -6.82
C ILE A 5 1.89 10.52 -7.07
N VAL A 6 2.57 9.57 -6.45
CA VAL A 6 4.02 9.36 -6.57
C VAL A 6 4.28 7.95 -7.07
N ASP A 7 4.70 7.85 -8.31
CA ASP A 7 4.92 6.59 -9.03
C ASP A 7 5.87 6.92 -10.18
N ASP A 8 6.87 6.08 -10.52
CA ASP A 8 7.78 6.35 -11.62
C ASP A 8 7.17 5.98 -12.98
N GLU A 9 6.17 5.09 -13.01
CA GLU A 9 5.50 4.64 -14.22
C GLU A 9 4.42 5.64 -14.67
N GLU A 10 4.65 6.25 -15.84
CA GLU A 10 3.71 7.24 -16.41
C GLU A 10 2.32 6.65 -16.69
N ALA A 11 2.24 5.41 -17.16
CA ALA A 11 0.97 4.74 -17.46
C ALA A 11 0.13 4.54 -16.18
N ALA A 12 0.78 4.16 -15.07
CA ALA A 12 0.13 4.02 -13.77
C ALA A 12 -0.38 5.37 -13.25
N ARG A 13 0.46 6.42 -13.29
CA ARG A 13 0.05 7.79 -12.93
C ARG A 13 -1.14 8.27 -13.74
N TYR A 14 -1.10 8.09 -15.06
CA TYR A 14 -2.19 8.48 -15.95
C TYR A 14 -3.49 7.75 -15.62
N GLY A 15 -3.44 6.43 -15.40
CA GLY A 15 -4.60 5.63 -15.01
C GLY A 15 -5.24 6.11 -13.70
N MET A 16 -4.42 6.37 -12.68
CA MET A 16 -4.88 6.87 -11.38
C MET A 16 -5.44 8.29 -11.47
N SER A 17 -4.77 9.19 -12.18
CA SER A 17 -5.21 10.58 -12.42
C SER A 17 -6.58 10.62 -13.11
N ARG A 18 -6.82 9.72 -14.07
CA ARG A 18 -8.13 9.54 -14.71
C ARG A 18 -9.20 8.99 -13.77
N ALA A 19 -8.86 8.00 -12.96
CA ALA A 19 -9.79 7.42 -11.97
C ALA A 19 -10.20 8.46 -10.92
N LEU A 20 -9.30 9.35 -10.55
CA LEU A 20 -9.46 10.36 -9.50
C LEU A 20 -9.77 11.77 -10.05
N ARG A 21 -10.27 11.89 -11.29
CA ARG A 21 -10.53 13.16 -12.00
C ARG A 21 -11.38 14.21 -11.26
N ASN A 22 -12.13 13.80 -10.24
CA ASN A 22 -12.97 14.68 -9.44
C ASN A 22 -12.19 15.40 -8.32
N TYR A 23 -10.91 15.08 -8.15
CA TYR A 23 -10.00 15.70 -7.19
C TYR A 23 -8.94 16.53 -7.90
N THR A 24 -8.30 17.43 -7.15
CA THR A 24 -7.12 18.13 -7.65
C THR A 24 -5.93 17.19 -7.55
N ILE A 25 -5.39 16.77 -8.70
CA ILE A 25 -4.28 15.82 -8.76
C ILE A 25 -2.95 16.57 -8.97
N ALA A 26 -1.98 16.26 -8.13
CA ALA A 26 -0.57 16.53 -8.37
C ALA A 26 0.15 15.19 -8.61
N GLU A 27 1.20 15.19 -9.43
CA GLU A 27 1.91 13.97 -9.84
C GLU A 27 3.40 14.14 -9.60
N ALA A 28 4.10 13.11 -9.17
CA ALA A 28 5.55 13.11 -9.03
C ALA A 28 6.12 11.78 -9.53
N ALA A 29 7.21 11.84 -10.29
CA ALA A 29 7.88 10.65 -10.82
C ALA A 29 8.97 10.09 -9.89
N SER A 30 9.28 10.79 -8.80
CA SER A 30 10.32 10.41 -7.85
C SER A 30 10.04 10.95 -6.45
N VAL A 31 10.70 10.37 -5.44
CA VAL A 31 10.65 10.85 -4.05
C VAL A 31 11.12 12.30 -3.93
N ASP A 32 12.15 12.69 -4.68
CA ASP A 32 12.71 14.04 -4.64
C ASP A 32 11.71 15.09 -5.19
N GLU A 33 11.01 14.76 -6.28
CA GLU A 33 9.92 15.60 -6.76
C GLU A 33 8.75 15.63 -5.78
N ALA A 34 8.40 14.49 -5.18
CA ALA A 34 7.35 14.40 -4.18
C ALA A 34 7.63 15.32 -2.99
N ARG A 35 8.88 15.37 -2.47
CA ARG A 35 9.28 16.29 -1.39
C ARG A 35 8.98 17.75 -1.73
N ARG A 36 9.42 18.20 -2.91
CA ARG A 36 9.16 19.57 -3.37
C ARG A 36 7.68 19.89 -3.41
N ARG A 37 6.87 18.95 -3.93
CA ARG A 37 5.41 19.12 -4.05
C ARG A 37 4.70 19.06 -2.71
N VAL A 38 5.11 18.19 -1.79
CA VAL A 38 4.54 18.15 -0.43
C VAL A 38 4.74 19.48 0.27
N SER A 39 5.96 20.05 0.22
CA SER A 39 6.25 21.34 0.84
C SER A 39 5.52 22.51 0.17
N ALA A 40 5.43 22.51 -1.16
CA ALA A 40 4.82 23.61 -1.91
C ALA A 40 3.28 23.57 -1.92
N GLU A 41 2.70 22.38 -2.04
CA GLU A 41 1.29 22.21 -2.36
C GLU A 41 0.44 21.71 -1.20
N LYS A 42 1.06 21.16 -0.13
CA LYS A 42 0.40 20.60 1.06
C LYS A 42 -0.79 19.69 0.72
N PRO A 43 -0.54 18.53 0.06
CA PRO A 43 -1.62 17.62 -0.32
C PRO A 43 -2.32 17.04 0.91
N ASP A 44 -3.63 16.77 0.77
CA ASP A 44 -4.46 16.15 1.82
C ASP A 44 -4.26 14.62 1.87
N LEU A 45 -3.87 14.03 0.73
CA LEU A 45 -3.62 12.60 0.57
C LEU A 45 -2.43 12.37 -0.37
N ILE A 46 -1.59 11.39 -0.05
CA ILE A 46 -0.49 10.95 -0.90
C ILE A 46 -0.71 9.48 -1.25
N ILE A 47 -0.74 9.16 -2.54
CA ILE A 47 -0.69 7.80 -3.07
C ILE A 47 0.75 7.57 -3.51
N LEU A 48 1.41 6.59 -2.88
CA LEU A 48 2.85 6.39 -3.00
C LEU A 48 3.14 4.95 -3.42
N ASP A 49 3.85 4.77 -4.54
CA ASP A 49 4.39 3.47 -4.90
C ASP A 49 5.56 3.08 -3.98
N ILE A 50 5.68 1.77 -3.72
CA ILE A 50 6.72 1.22 -2.85
C ILE A 50 8.04 1.08 -3.61
N ASN A 51 7.99 0.77 -4.90
CA ASN A 51 9.12 0.38 -5.74
C ASN A 51 9.67 1.55 -6.57
N LEU A 52 9.83 2.71 -5.93
CA LEU A 52 10.43 3.86 -6.59
C LEU A 52 11.95 3.70 -6.80
N PRO A 53 12.49 4.21 -7.92
CA PRO A 53 13.93 4.22 -8.15
C PRO A 53 14.63 5.13 -7.13
N GLY A 54 15.76 4.65 -6.60
CA GLY A 54 16.64 5.39 -5.69
C GLY A 54 16.30 5.27 -4.20
N MET A 55 15.04 5.49 -3.80
CA MET A 55 14.58 5.40 -2.40
C MET A 55 13.23 4.70 -2.36
N SER A 56 13.04 3.78 -1.41
CA SER A 56 11.75 3.08 -1.30
C SER A 56 10.67 4.03 -0.78
N GLY A 57 9.44 3.88 -1.29
CA GLY A 57 8.27 4.60 -0.78
C GLY A 57 8.05 4.40 0.72
N LEU A 58 8.41 3.24 1.28
CA LEU A 58 8.29 3.00 2.73
C LEU A 58 9.26 3.86 3.55
N GLU A 59 10.45 4.13 3.03
CA GLU A 59 11.41 5.02 3.69
C GLU A 59 10.90 6.46 3.65
N TYR A 60 10.34 6.87 2.51
CA TYR A 60 9.75 8.20 2.37
C TYR A 60 8.52 8.38 3.29
N LEU A 61 7.69 7.35 3.44
CA LEU A 61 6.55 7.37 4.35
C LEU A 61 6.98 7.56 5.82
N LYS A 62 8.05 6.90 6.26
CA LYS A 62 8.62 7.08 7.63
C LYS A 62 9.12 8.50 7.84
N GLU A 63 9.71 9.10 6.81
CA GLU A 63 10.14 10.48 6.89
C GLU A 63 8.96 11.44 7.01
N LEU A 64 7.92 11.25 6.20
CA LEU A 64 6.69 12.04 6.28
C LEU A 64 6.02 11.92 7.65
N SER A 65 6.00 10.73 8.27
CA SER A 65 5.45 10.57 9.63
C SER A 65 6.29 11.25 10.71
N THR A 66 7.59 11.44 10.47
CA THR A 66 8.49 12.11 11.41
C THR A 66 8.36 13.65 11.30
N GLN A 67 7.98 14.14 10.12
CA GLN A 67 7.75 15.58 9.86
C GLN A 67 6.32 16.01 10.20
N GLY A 68 5.37 15.08 10.20
CA GLY A 68 3.96 15.29 10.54
C GLY A 68 3.63 14.88 11.97
N ASP A 69 4.02 15.69 12.95
CA ASP A 69 3.39 15.64 14.28
C ASP A 69 1.92 16.07 14.14
N GLY A 70 1.08 15.08 13.87
CA GLY A 70 -0.35 15.19 13.61
C GLY A 70 -1.04 13.84 13.45
N THR A 71 -0.29 12.76 13.19
CA THR A 71 -0.67 11.40 13.60
C THR A 71 0.19 10.98 14.77
N ALA A 72 0.01 11.67 15.91
CA ALA A 72 0.12 10.98 17.17
C ALA A 72 -0.73 9.72 17.06
N GLY A 73 -0.23 8.60 17.59
CA GLY A 73 -1.05 7.43 17.81
C GLY A 73 -2.32 7.84 18.53
N HIS A 74 -3.41 7.99 17.78
CA HIS A 74 -4.75 7.93 18.33
C HIS A 74 -5.09 6.44 18.34
N ASP A 75 -4.85 5.87 19.51
CA ASP A 75 -5.41 4.63 20.01
C ASP A 75 -4.79 3.32 19.48
N ASP A 76 -3.86 2.85 20.30
CA ASP A 76 -3.83 1.50 20.85
C ASP A 76 -5.23 0.86 20.96
N HIS A 77 -5.73 0.27 19.88
CA HIS A 77 -6.57 -0.94 19.88
C HIS A 77 -6.57 -1.53 18.47
N ARG A 78 -5.57 -2.38 18.16
CA ARG A 78 -5.59 -3.26 16.97
C ARG A 78 -5.80 -4.74 17.35
N PRO A 79 -6.98 -5.15 17.87
CA PRO A 79 -7.26 -6.56 18.16
C PRO A 79 -7.34 -7.45 16.91
N TRP A 80 -7.58 -6.91 15.71
CA TRP A 80 -7.77 -7.71 14.49
C TRP A 80 -6.47 -8.04 13.73
N LEU A 81 -5.40 -7.25 13.86
CA LEU A 81 -4.17 -7.41 13.07
C LEU A 81 -3.31 -8.64 13.45
N ARG A 82 -3.53 -9.22 14.64
CA ARG A 82 -2.93 -10.52 15.02
C ARG A 82 -3.67 -11.73 14.44
N LYS A 83 -4.97 -11.62 14.13
CA LYS A 83 -5.78 -12.78 13.73
C LYS A 83 -5.58 -13.20 12.27
N GLU A 84 -5.25 -12.27 11.38
CA GLU A 84 -5.11 -12.55 9.94
C GLU A 84 -3.81 -13.31 9.59
N GLN A 85 -2.70 -13.02 10.28
CA GLN A 85 -1.42 -13.67 9.98
C GLN A 85 -1.34 -15.13 10.48
N GLN A 86 -2.09 -15.48 11.52
CA GLN A 86 -2.08 -16.84 12.05
C GLN A 86 -2.90 -17.80 11.17
N SER A 87 -3.92 -17.30 10.46
CA SER A 87 -4.77 -18.12 9.58
C SER A 87 -4.07 -18.54 8.28
N ARG A 88 -3.16 -17.71 7.74
CA ARG A 88 -2.44 -18.03 6.49
C ARG A 88 -1.29 -19.03 6.68
N ARG A 89 -0.71 -19.14 7.88
CA ARG A 89 0.32 -20.15 8.18
C ARG A 89 -0.26 -21.57 8.24
N SER A 90 -1.44 -21.74 8.85
CA SER A 90 -2.04 -23.08 9.01
C SER A 90 -2.56 -23.71 7.72
N LYS A 91 -2.98 -22.90 6.73
CA LYS A 91 -3.49 -23.45 5.45
C LYS A 91 -2.36 -23.90 4.52
N ALA A 92 -1.18 -23.27 4.60
CA ALA A 92 -0.01 -23.65 3.80
C ALA A 92 0.69 -24.92 4.33
N GLU A 93 0.74 -25.13 5.65
CA GLU A 93 1.31 -26.35 6.23
C GLU A 93 0.43 -27.60 6.00
N LEU A 94 -0.90 -27.47 6.06
CA LEU A 94 -1.81 -28.61 5.83
C LEU A 94 -1.85 -29.08 4.37
N MET A 95 -1.54 -28.21 3.41
CA MET A 95 -1.55 -28.53 1.98
C MET A 95 -0.27 -29.25 1.52
N THR A 96 0.77 -29.28 2.36
CA THR A 96 2.06 -29.94 2.08
C THR A 96 2.10 -31.39 2.60
N ILE A 97 1.19 -31.80 3.50
CA ILE A 97 1.31 -33.07 4.26
C ILE A 97 0.21 -34.12 3.91
N LEU A 98 -0.70 -33.88 2.96
CA LEU A 98 -1.67 -34.92 2.57
C LEU A 98 -1.16 -35.77 1.40
N PRO A 99 -0.78 -37.06 1.61
CA PRO A 99 -0.58 -37.98 0.51
C PRO A 99 -1.92 -38.26 -0.17
N ASN A 100 -1.91 -38.06 -1.48
CA ASN A 100 -2.96 -38.37 -2.43
C ASN A 100 -3.54 -39.78 -2.20
N ARG A 101 -4.77 -39.87 -1.69
CA ARG A 101 -5.61 -41.06 -1.88
C ARG A 101 -6.91 -40.67 -2.54
N SER A 102 -6.93 -40.94 -3.84
CA SER A 102 -8.11 -41.12 -4.69
C SER A 102 -9.23 -41.82 -3.93
N ARG A 103 -10.42 -41.22 -3.91
CA ARG A 103 -11.67 -41.92 -3.68
C ARG A 103 -12.55 -41.77 -4.91
N SER A 104 -12.39 -42.72 -5.82
CA SER A 104 -13.50 -43.26 -6.58
C SER A 104 -14.44 -43.95 -5.59
N MET A 105 -15.72 -43.58 -5.59
CA MET A 105 -16.86 -44.50 -5.55
C MET A 105 -18.14 -43.67 -5.51
N ILE A 106 -18.73 -43.60 -6.69
CA ILE A 106 -20.15 -43.38 -6.92
C ILE A 106 -20.79 -44.78 -6.85
N PHE A 107 -22.01 -44.85 -6.32
CA PHE A 107 -22.97 -45.97 -6.30
C PHE A 107 -22.86 -47.02 -5.19
N GLY A 108 -24.01 -47.25 -4.55
CA GLY A 108 -24.33 -48.40 -3.70
C GLY A 108 -25.25 -48.03 -2.56
#